data_AF-A0A7L0G0T3-F1
#
_entry.id   AF-A0A7L0G0T3-F1
#
_cell.length_a   1.000
_cell.length_b   1.000
_cell.length_c   1.000
_cell.angle_alpha   90.00
_cell.angle_beta   90.00
_cell.angle_gamma   90.00
#
_symmetry.space_group_name_H-M   'P 1'
#
loop_
_entity.id
_entity.type
_entity.pdbx_description
1 polymer ?
#
loop_
_entity_poly.entity_id
_entity_poly.type
_entity_poly.pdbx_seq_one_letter_code
_entity_poly.pdbx_strand_id
1 'polypeptide(L)'
;EPHFVQALPYGPYVYFFFREVAVELSALGKVAVARVARVCRNDRGGSPRVLERRWTSFLKVRLQCAVPGDAIFYFDVLEAVTPPRALHGRPAVLALFGTQPNRHGRGGDGGDGGSIPGSAVCAFYLADVERAFEGPFAEPRGAAGTWTPVPEDRVPRPRPGCCAGMGPAAGVITSGDFPDETLAFAKEHPLLHGAVAPAGGRPLFTRTGTRLTQLAVDVGAGPWGNQTVLFLGAEDGRVLKVLAAARHHGAARHPGGTLAPGDSREPGDTGDTGSETLLLEEISLYDPGRCRGPRGASRVLGLELHPPGRELYVAFAGCLVRLPLSRCARHGACRRSCLAARDPYCVWLPPGRCVPFSEDLPSGFEQDMEGSPGIAGTCQGEGGGMGGMGGSEDVGY
;
A
#
# COMPACT_ATOMS: atom_id res chain seq x y z
N GLU A 1 -14.88 -10.11 -15.60
CA GLU A 1 -13.74 -10.95 -15.16
C GLU A 1 -13.06 -10.28 -13.96
N PRO A 2 -13.63 -10.36 -12.74
CA PRO A 2 -12.98 -9.84 -11.55
C PRO A 2 -11.92 -10.81 -11.02
N HIS A 3 -10.85 -10.26 -10.44
CA HIS A 3 -9.88 -10.97 -9.62
C HIS A 3 -9.92 -10.37 -8.21
N PHE A 4 -10.51 -11.11 -7.27
CA PHE A 4 -10.67 -10.68 -5.87
C PHE A 4 -9.32 -10.73 -5.13
N VAL A 5 -9.07 -9.72 -4.31
CA VAL A 5 -7.81 -9.55 -3.57
C VAL A 5 -8.04 -9.56 -2.07
N GLN A 6 -9.06 -8.86 -1.57
CA GLN A 6 -9.35 -8.75 -0.15
C GLN A 6 -10.83 -8.45 0.10
N ALA A 7 -11.34 -8.89 1.25
CA ALA A 7 -12.62 -8.42 1.77
C ALA A 7 -12.47 -8.08 3.26
N LEU A 8 -13.07 -6.96 3.70
CA LEU A 8 -13.02 -6.59 5.11
C LEU A 8 -14.32 -5.94 5.60
N PRO A 9 -14.72 -6.23 6.84
CA PRO A 9 -15.86 -5.57 7.49
C PRO A 9 -15.45 -4.17 8.00
N TYR A 10 -16.19 -3.12 7.64
CA TYR A 10 -16.06 -1.80 8.28
C TYR A 10 -17.42 -1.08 8.35
N GLY A 11 -17.77 -0.51 9.50
CA GLY A 11 -19.09 0.10 9.72
C GLY A 11 -20.25 -0.87 9.43
N PRO A 12 -21.36 -0.42 8.82
CA PRO A 12 -22.48 -1.29 8.43
C PRO A 12 -22.24 -2.08 7.14
N TYR A 13 -21.04 -1.98 6.55
CA TYR A 13 -20.71 -2.54 5.24
C TYR A 13 -19.67 -3.67 5.31
N VAL A 14 -19.61 -4.46 4.23
CA VAL A 14 -18.44 -5.26 3.86
C VAL A 14 -17.86 -4.66 2.59
N TYR A 15 -16.56 -4.39 2.60
CA TYR A 15 -15.83 -3.85 1.45
C TYR A 15 -15.07 -4.96 0.74
N PHE A 16 -15.16 -5.00 -0.59
CA PHE A 16 -14.45 -5.94 -1.46
C PHE A 16 -13.46 -5.19 -2.33
N PHE A 17 -12.20 -5.60 -2.28
CA PHE A 17 -11.12 -5.06 -3.08
C PHE A 17 -10.75 -6.07 -4.15
N PHE A 18 -10.76 -5.63 -5.40
CA PHE A 18 -10.52 -6.49 -6.55
C PHE A 18 -10.03 -5.67 -7.73
N ARG A 19 -9.62 -6.36 -8.80
CA ARG A 19 -9.38 -5.74 -10.11
C ARG A 19 -10.29 -6.37 -11.16
N GLU A 20 -10.68 -5.60 -12.16
CA GLU A 20 -11.53 -6.08 -13.26
C GLU A 20 -11.18 -5.33 -14.55
N VAL A 21 -11.63 -5.83 -15.70
CA VAL A 21 -11.58 -5.06 -16.95
C VAL A 21 -12.56 -3.89 -16.87
N ALA A 22 -12.05 -2.67 -17.05
CA ALA A 22 -12.81 -1.42 -16.98
C ALA A 22 -13.72 -1.25 -18.21
N VAL A 23 -15.03 -1.23 -17.98
CA VAL A 23 -16.01 -0.94 -19.03
C VAL A 23 -15.97 0.53 -19.44
N GLU A 24 -15.63 1.41 -18.50
CA GLU A 24 -15.53 2.85 -18.71
C GLU A 24 -14.32 3.30 -19.50
N LEU A 25 -13.34 2.41 -19.68
CA LEU A 25 -12.13 2.63 -20.47
C LEU A 25 -12.10 1.78 -21.74
N SER A 26 -13.25 1.25 -22.17
CA SER A 26 -13.35 0.36 -23.34
C SER A 26 -12.79 0.98 -24.64
N ALA A 27 -12.85 2.30 -24.80
CA ALA A 27 -12.22 3.02 -25.91
C ALA A 27 -10.68 2.88 -25.96
N LEU A 28 -10.03 2.59 -24.81
CA LEU A 28 -8.59 2.33 -24.69
C LEU A 28 -8.25 0.84 -24.81
N GLY A 29 -9.24 0.00 -25.12
CA GLY A 29 -9.10 -1.46 -25.17
C GLY A 29 -9.34 -2.13 -23.81
N LYS A 30 -8.77 -3.34 -23.63
CA LYS A 30 -8.96 -4.14 -22.42
C LYS A 30 -7.99 -3.70 -21.31
N VAL A 31 -8.38 -2.68 -20.55
CA VAL A 31 -7.61 -2.14 -19.42
C VAL A 31 -8.15 -2.72 -18.11
N ALA A 32 -7.28 -3.34 -17.30
CA ALA A 32 -7.67 -3.73 -15.94
C ALA A 32 -7.58 -2.53 -14.99
N VAL A 33 -8.52 -2.37 -14.06
CA VAL A 33 -8.47 -1.33 -13.01
C VAL A 33 -8.75 -1.90 -11.64
N ALA A 34 -8.21 -1.27 -10.62
CA ALA A 34 -8.49 -1.56 -9.23
C ALA A 34 -9.83 -0.97 -8.78
N ARG A 35 -10.57 -1.73 -7.99
CA ARG A 35 -11.89 -1.38 -7.46
C ARG A 35 -11.94 -1.62 -5.96
N VAL A 36 -12.73 -0.79 -5.31
CA VAL A 36 -13.38 -1.11 -4.05
C VAL A 36 -14.88 -1.14 -4.29
N ALA A 37 -15.55 -2.18 -3.82
CA ALA A 37 -17.00 -2.29 -3.75
C ALA A 37 -17.46 -2.37 -2.30
N ARG A 38 -18.73 -2.01 -2.04
CA ARG A 38 -19.37 -2.22 -0.74
C ARG A 38 -20.71 -2.92 -0.90
N VAL A 39 -21.11 -3.67 0.13
CA VAL A 39 -22.47 -4.19 0.34
C VAL A 39 -22.87 -3.97 1.80
N CYS A 40 -24.15 -3.71 2.05
CA CYS A 40 -24.70 -3.65 3.40
C CYS A 40 -24.69 -5.03 4.05
N ARG A 41 -24.26 -5.11 5.31
CA ARG A 41 -24.24 -6.39 6.06
C ARG A 41 -25.64 -6.95 6.31
N ASN A 42 -26.64 -6.07 6.39
CA ASN A 42 -28.03 -6.45 6.62
C ASN A 42 -28.84 -6.60 5.32
N ASP A 43 -28.19 -6.62 4.15
CA ASP A 43 -28.87 -6.82 2.87
C ASP A 43 -29.49 -8.23 2.82
N ARG A 44 -30.78 -8.30 2.50
CA ARG A 44 -31.60 -9.52 2.45
C ARG A 44 -32.06 -9.87 1.02
N GLY A 45 -31.58 -9.13 0.02
CA GLY A 45 -32.09 -9.22 -1.34
C GLY A 45 -33.23 -8.23 -1.61
N GLY A 46 -33.57 -8.06 -2.89
CA GLY A 46 -34.60 -7.14 -3.35
C GLY A 46 -36.00 -7.72 -3.30
N SER A 47 -36.95 -6.95 -3.84
CA SER A 47 -38.36 -7.36 -3.95
C SER A 47 -38.52 -8.59 -4.86
N PRO A 48 -39.68 -9.27 -4.82
CA PRO A 48 -39.97 -10.36 -5.77
C PRO A 48 -39.92 -9.93 -7.25
N ARG A 49 -39.97 -8.63 -7.54
CA ARG A 49 -39.97 -8.08 -8.90
C ARG A 49 -38.57 -7.68 -9.36
N VAL A 50 -37.72 -7.20 -8.45
CA VAL A 50 -36.39 -6.66 -8.79
C VAL A 50 -35.34 -7.11 -7.77
N LEU A 51 -34.24 -7.67 -8.26
CA LEU A 51 -33.10 -8.14 -7.45
C LEU A 51 -33.47 -9.18 -6.38
N GLU A 52 -34.49 -10.00 -6.62
CA GLU A 52 -34.82 -11.13 -5.75
C GLU A 52 -33.57 -12.02 -5.53
N ARG A 53 -33.20 -12.25 -4.25
CA ARG A 53 -32.00 -13.01 -3.83
C ARG A 53 -30.67 -12.48 -4.38
N ARG A 54 -30.60 -11.21 -4.77
CA ARG A 54 -29.38 -10.53 -5.25
C ARG A 54 -29.11 -9.29 -4.40
N TRP A 55 -27.84 -8.88 -4.29
CA TRP A 55 -27.48 -7.67 -3.57
C TRP A 55 -28.26 -6.45 -4.06
N THR A 56 -28.83 -5.69 -3.13
CA THR A 56 -29.53 -4.42 -3.37
C THR A 56 -28.63 -3.21 -3.12
N SER A 57 -27.52 -3.44 -2.44
CA SER A 57 -26.59 -2.42 -1.97
C SER A 57 -25.20 -2.45 -2.63
N PHE A 58 -25.01 -3.32 -3.64
CA PHE A 58 -23.73 -3.44 -4.33
C PHE A 58 -23.42 -2.20 -5.16
N LEU A 59 -22.38 -1.47 -4.75
CA LEU A 59 -21.77 -0.38 -5.51
C LEU A 59 -20.27 -0.59 -5.59
N LYS A 60 -19.63 -0.10 -6.65
CA LYS A 60 -18.17 -0.10 -6.83
C LYS A 60 -17.66 1.24 -7.34
N VAL A 61 -16.43 1.57 -6.96
CA VAL A 61 -15.71 2.78 -7.40
C VAL A 61 -14.24 2.44 -7.68
N ARG A 62 -13.59 3.20 -8.58
CA ARG A 62 -12.18 3.02 -8.91
C ARG A 62 -11.28 3.39 -7.71
N LEU A 63 -10.26 2.58 -7.44
CA LEU A 63 -9.11 2.97 -6.64
C LEU A 63 -8.02 3.47 -7.57
N GLN A 64 -7.51 4.68 -7.34
CA GLN A 64 -6.51 5.29 -8.21
C GLN A 64 -5.19 5.42 -7.45
N CYS A 65 -4.18 4.63 -7.84
CA CYS A 65 -2.80 4.78 -7.38
C CYS A 65 -1.96 5.31 -8.55
N ALA A 66 -1.53 6.57 -8.46
CA ALA A 66 -0.83 7.23 -9.56
C ALA A 66 0.23 8.21 -9.06
N VAL A 67 1.32 8.31 -9.82
CA VAL A 67 2.35 9.34 -9.61
C VAL A 67 1.94 10.61 -10.36
N PRO A 68 1.78 11.74 -9.67
CA PRO A 68 1.49 13.02 -10.31
C PRO A 68 2.70 13.55 -11.07
N GLY A 69 2.46 14.35 -12.11
CA GLY A 69 3.47 14.98 -12.96
C GLY A 69 2.83 15.53 -14.23
N ASP A 70 3.64 16.06 -15.15
CA ASP A 70 3.17 16.57 -16.46
C ASP A 70 2.38 15.49 -17.24
N ALA A 71 2.83 14.24 -17.11
CA ALA A 71 2.08 13.05 -17.48
C ALA A 71 1.81 12.20 -16.23
N ILE A 72 0.54 11.88 -15.98
CA ILE A 72 0.14 11.06 -14.84
C ILE A 72 0.44 9.58 -15.14
N PHE A 73 1.19 8.91 -14.26
CA PHE A 73 1.50 7.49 -14.40
C PHE A 73 0.66 6.65 -13.44
N TYR A 74 -0.13 5.70 -13.96
CA TYR A 74 -1.07 4.89 -13.19
C TYR A 74 -0.55 3.48 -12.90
N PHE A 75 -0.80 3.00 -11.68
CA PHE A 75 -0.67 1.60 -11.28
C PHE A 75 -2.07 1.03 -11.05
N ASP A 76 -2.60 0.33 -12.05
CA ASP A 76 -4.00 -0.09 -12.08
C ASP A 76 -4.23 -1.54 -11.64
N VAL A 77 -3.19 -2.38 -11.56
CA VAL A 77 -3.33 -3.80 -11.23
C VAL A 77 -3.20 -4.00 -9.72
N LEU A 78 -4.32 -4.14 -9.02
CA LEU A 78 -4.32 -4.39 -7.58
C LEU A 78 -3.78 -5.79 -7.23
N GLU A 79 -2.73 -5.90 -6.42
CA GLU A 79 -2.09 -7.18 -6.03
C GLU A 79 -2.37 -7.60 -4.59
N ALA A 80 -2.36 -6.66 -3.63
CA ALA A 80 -2.59 -6.96 -2.21
C ALA A 80 -3.25 -5.78 -1.50
N VAL A 81 -4.02 -6.04 -0.44
CA VAL A 81 -4.63 -5.02 0.43
C VAL A 81 -4.55 -5.47 1.89
N THR A 82 -4.05 -4.59 2.76
CA THR A 82 -3.98 -4.86 4.20
C THR A 82 -5.36 -4.79 4.85
N PRO A 83 -5.55 -5.42 6.03
CA PRO A 83 -6.62 -5.01 6.94
C PRO A 83 -6.48 -3.53 7.31
N PRO A 84 -7.51 -2.90 7.90
CA PRO A 84 -7.43 -1.53 8.37
C PRO A 84 -6.30 -1.34 9.38
N ARG A 85 -5.56 -0.24 9.24
CA ARG A 85 -4.48 0.20 10.12
C ARG A 85 -4.67 1.67 10.45
N ALA A 86 -4.25 2.09 11.65
CA ALA A 86 -4.29 3.50 12.06
C ALA A 86 -3.07 4.24 11.49
N LEU A 87 -3.19 4.74 10.25
CA LEU A 87 -2.16 5.54 9.60
C LEU A 87 -2.33 7.02 9.97
N HIS A 88 -1.36 7.62 10.68
CA HIS A 88 -1.46 8.98 11.21
C HIS A 88 -2.74 9.20 12.03
N GLY A 89 -3.09 8.23 12.88
CA GLY A 89 -4.28 8.27 13.74
C GLY A 89 -5.61 8.06 13.01
N ARG A 90 -5.63 7.80 11.70
CA ARG A 90 -6.86 7.57 10.92
C ARG A 90 -6.92 6.16 10.33
N PRO A 91 -8.08 5.48 10.36
CA PRO A 91 -8.24 4.19 9.71
C PRO A 91 -7.97 4.27 8.21
N ALA A 92 -7.01 3.47 7.73
CA ALA A 92 -6.64 3.37 6.34
C ALA A 92 -6.37 1.92 5.95
N VAL A 93 -6.55 1.62 4.68
CA VAL A 93 -6.01 0.41 4.06
C VAL A 93 -4.79 0.78 3.23
N LEU A 94 -3.77 -0.08 3.24
CA LEU A 94 -2.64 0.04 2.33
C LEU A 94 -2.77 -1.03 1.25
N ALA A 95 -2.49 -0.66 0.02
CA ALA A 95 -2.70 -1.50 -1.14
C ALA A 95 -1.48 -1.45 -2.05
N LEU A 96 -1.10 -2.64 -2.54
CA LEU A 96 -0.04 -2.83 -3.51
C LEU A 96 -0.64 -2.92 -4.90
N PHE A 97 -0.07 -2.16 -5.83
CA PHE A 97 -0.48 -2.09 -7.22
C PHE A 97 0.70 -2.40 -8.14
N GLY A 98 0.39 -2.88 -9.33
CA GLY A 98 1.32 -3.11 -10.42
C GLY A 98 0.91 -2.40 -11.71
N THR A 99 1.84 -2.33 -12.65
CA THR A 99 1.55 -1.94 -14.04
C THR A 99 0.88 -3.08 -14.80
N GLN A 100 0.19 -2.74 -15.89
CA GLN A 100 -0.48 -3.72 -16.76
C GLN A 100 0.51 -4.81 -17.22
N PRO A 101 0.12 -6.10 -17.27
CA PRO A 101 0.95 -7.14 -17.85
C PRO A 101 1.05 -6.96 -19.37
N ASN A 102 2.22 -7.25 -19.95
CA ASN A 102 2.45 -7.13 -21.39
C ASN A 102 1.56 -8.11 -22.14
N ARG A 103 0.58 -7.60 -22.90
CA ARG A 103 -0.32 -8.44 -23.70
C ARG A 103 0.16 -8.61 -25.16
N HIS A 104 1.24 -7.94 -25.55
CA HIS A 104 1.88 -8.10 -26.87
C HIS A 104 2.81 -9.32 -26.89
N GLY A 105 2.19 -10.50 -26.90
CA GLY A 105 2.85 -11.80 -27.11
C GLY A 105 2.16 -12.66 -28.18
N ARG A 106 1.38 -12.05 -29.07
CA ARG A 106 0.82 -12.69 -30.27
C ARG A 106 0.87 -11.69 -31.42
N GLY A 107 1.98 -11.69 -32.16
CA GLY A 107 2.18 -10.87 -33.34
C GLY A 107 3.66 -10.55 -33.48
N GLY A 108 4.33 -11.25 -34.39
CA GLY A 108 5.76 -11.11 -34.66
C GLY A 108 6.08 -9.84 -35.45
N ASP A 109 5.92 -8.68 -34.83
CA ASP A 109 6.57 -7.45 -35.28
C ASP A 109 7.36 -6.87 -34.11
N GLY A 110 8.66 -6.70 -34.31
CA GLY A 110 9.69 -6.49 -33.28
C GLY A 110 9.68 -5.10 -32.62
N GLY A 111 8.51 -4.59 -32.25
CA GLY A 111 8.37 -3.37 -31.45
C GLY A 111 8.48 -3.67 -29.96
N ASP A 112 9.47 -3.09 -29.30
CA ASP A 112 9.72 -3.09 -27.85
C ASP A 112 8.63 -2.30 -27.09
N GLY A 113 7.38 -2.76 -27.15
CA GLY A 113 6.18 -2.10 -26.63
C GLY A 113 5.61 -2.73 -25.36
N GLY A 114 6.47 -3.33 -24.53
CA GLY A 114 6.06 -3.88 -23.24
C GLY A 114 5.93 -2.79 -22.17
N SER A 115 4.83 -2.80 -21.40
CA SER A 115 4.79 -2.09 -20.12
C SER A 115 5.94 -2.57 -19.23
N ILE A 116 6.80 -1.63 -18.82
CA ILE A 116 7.85 -1.89 -17.84
C ILE A 116 7.18 -2.35 -16.54
N PRO A 117 7.58 -3.50 -15.97
CA PRO A 117 7.08 -3.93 -14.68
C PRO A 117 7.38 -2.87 -13.62
N GLY A 118 6.31 -2.34 -13.03
CA GLY A 118 6.35 -1.34 -11.98
C GLY A 118 5.38 -1.72 -10.89
N SER A 119 5.74 -1.41 -9.64
CA SER A 119 4.92 -1.64 -8.46
C SER A 119 4.82 -0.35 -7.63
N ALA A 120 3.69 -0.14 -6.98
CA ALA A 120 3.47 1.00 -6.10
C ALA A 120 2.63 0.61 -4.87
N VAL A 121 2.92 1.22 -3.73
CA VAL A 121 2.09 1.10 -2.52
C VAL A 121 1.35 2.41 -2.33
N CYS A 122 0.02 2.37 -2.28
CA CYS A 122 -0.81 3.51 -1.92
C CYS A 122 -1.59 3.22 -0.64
N ALA A 123 -1.80 4.24 0.19
CA ALA A 123 -2.73 4.17 1.31
C ALA A 123 -4.04 4.86 0.94
N PHE A 124 -5.17 4.41 1.47
CA PHE A 124 -6.49 5.01 1.29
C PHE A 124 -7.18 5.11 2.63
N TYR A 125 -7.55 6.33 3.05
CA TYR A 125 -8.34 6.50 4.27
C TYR A 125 -9.74 5.95 4.05
N LEU A 126 -10.25 5.20 5.04
CA LEU A 126 -11.59 4.62 4.94
C LEU A 126 -12.68 5.69 4.84
N ALA A 127 -12.48 6.85 5.45
CA ALA A 127 -13.37 8.00 5.29
C ALA A 127 -13.44 8.52 3.84
N ASP A 128 -12.32 8.49 3.10
CA ASP A 128 -12.31 8.88 1.68
C ASP A 128 -13.00 7.84 0.80
N VAL A 129 -12.82 6.56 1.13
CA VAL A 129 -13.57 5.46 0.50
C VAL A 129 -15.07 5.62 0.74
N GLU A 130 -15.50 5.85 1.98
CA GLU A 130 -16.90 6.07 2.34
C GLU A 130 -17.50 7.26 1.61
N ARG A 131 -16.79 8.40 1.58
CA ARG A 131 -17.21 9.60 0.86
C ARG A 131 -17.38 9.35 -0.63
N ALA A 132 -16.52 8.54 -1.25
CA ALA A 132 -16.65 8.20 -2.66
C ALA A 132 -17.95 7.43 -2.96
N PHE A 133 -18.45 6.64 -2.00
CA PHE A 133 -19.71 5.92 -2.15
C PHE A 133 -20.97 6.79 -2.04
N GLU A 134 -20.83 8.02 -1.54
CA GLU A 134 -21.89 9.05 -1.57
C GLU A 134 -21.81 9.93 -2.84
N GLY A 135 -20.82 9.67 -3.70
CA GLY A 135 -20.63 10.36 -4.97
C GLY A 135 -21.66 10.00 -6.04
N PRO A 136 -21.60 10.68 -7.21
CA PRO A 136 -22.52 10.44 -8.31
C PRO A 136 -22.32 9.06 -8.94
N PHE A 137 -23.40 8.47 -9.43
CA PHE A 137 -23.36 7.25 -10.24
C PHE A 137 -22.75 7.55 -11.61
N ALA A 138 -22.21 6.53 -12.28
CA ALA A 138 -21.68 6.66 -13.64
C ALA A 138 -22.63 5.98 -14.65
N GLU A 139 -22.87 6.64 -15.78
CA GLU A 139 -23.61 6.09 -16.91
C GLU A 139 -22.88 6.38 -18.23
N PRO A 140 -22.95 5.48 -19.24
CA PRO A 140 -22.45 5.76 -20.57
C PRO A 140 -23.36 6.76 -21.29
N ARG A 141 -22.79 7.78 -21.93
CA ARG A 141 -23.52 8.81 -22.69
C ARG A 141 -23.02 8.91 -24.12
N GLY A 142 -23.97 9.00 -25.06
CA GLY A 142 -23.71 9.21 -26.49
C GLY A 142 -23.15 7.99 -27.22
N ALA A 143 -22.99 8.11 -28.55
CA ALA A 143 -22.50 7.03 -29.40
C ALA A 143 -21.03 6.66 -29.15
N ALA A 144 -20.24 7.57 -28.58
CA ALA A 144 -18.85 7.35 -28.19
C ALA A 144 -18.70 6.58 -26.86
N GLY A 145 -19.80 6.35 -26.13
CA GLY A 145 -19.78 5.57 -24.88
C GLY A 145 -18.97 6.21 -23.75
N THR A 146 -18.84 7.55 -23.72
CA THR A 146 -18.15 8.26 -22.64
C THR A 146 -18.95 8.18 -21.36
N TRP A 147 -18.29 7.83 -20.25
CA TRP A 147 -18.97 7.67 -18.96
C TRP A 147 -19.05 9.01 -18.23
N THR A 148 -20.27 9.44 -17.91
CA THR A 148 -20.57 10.73 -17.27
C THR A 148 -21.28 10.53 -15.94
N PRO A 149 -21.22 11.50 -15.01
CA PRO A 149 -21.99 11.44 -13.77
C PRO A 149 -23.49 11.53 -14.05
N VAL A 150 -24.27 10.66 -13.42
CA VAL A 150 -25.74 10.74 -13.42
C VAL A 150 -26.17 11.97 -12.63
N PRO A 151 -27.02 12.86 -13.18
CA PRO A 151 -27.59 13.99 -12.45
C PRO A 151 -28.37 13.57 -11.21
N GLU A 152 -28.23 14.30 -10.10
CA GLU A 152 -28.80 13.93 -8.80
C GLU A 152 -30.35 13.94 -8.80
N ASP A 153 -30.98 14.76 -9.64
CA ASP A 153 -32.44 14.81 -9.83
C ASP A 153 -33.01 13.52 -10.46
N ARG A 154 -32.17 12.71 -11.11
CA ARG A 154 -32.52 11.40 -11.67
C ARG A 154 -32.27 10.24 -10.70
N VAL A 155 -31.68 10.49 -9.54
CA VAL A 155 -31.39 9.45 -8.54
C VAL A 155 -32.65 9.25 -7.66
N PRO A 156 -33.21 8.02 -7.61
CA PRO A 156 -34.43 7.76 -6.84
C PRO A 156 -34.18 7.82 -5.33
N ARG A 157 -35.28 7.85 -4.55
CA ARG A 157 -35.26 7.86 -3.09
C ARG A 157 -35.99 6.63 -2.53
N PRO A 158 -35.47 5.97 -1.47
CA PRO A 158 -34.17 6.20 -0.83
C PRO A 158 -32.98 5.98 -1.78
N ARG A 159 -31.84 6.65 -1.52
CA ARG A 159 -30.69 6.59 -2.43
C ARG A 159 -30.21 5.13 -2.61
N PRO A 160 -30.06 4.65 -3.87
CA PRO A 160 -29.50 3.33 -4.14
C PRO A 160 -28.15 3.10 -3.44
N GLY A 161 -27.98 1.95 -2.79
CA GLY A 161 -26.78 1.62 -2.01
C GLY A 161 -26.82 1.95 -0.52
N CYS A 162 -27.85 2.67 -0.03
CA CYS A 162 -28.08 2.84 1.41
C CYS A 162 -28.58 1.53 2.07
N CYS A 163 -28.29 1.35 3.35
CA CYS A 163 -28.74 0.17 4.10
C CYS A 163 -30.14 0.40 4.68
N ALA A 164 -31.02 -0.62 4.57
CA ALA A 164 -32.34 -0.60 5.19
C ALA A 164 -32.23 -0.32 6.70
N GLY A 165 -33.11 0.52 7.23
CA GLY A 165 -33.14 0.93 8.64
C GLY A 165 -32.08 1.97 9.03
N MET A 166 -31.34 2.54 8.08
CA MET A 166 -30.24 3.47 8.36
C MET A 166 -30.32 4.74 7.52
N GLY A 167 -29.98 5.87 8.14
CA GLY A 167 -29.82 7.17 7.46
C GLY A 167 -31.00 7.53 6.55
N PRO A 168 -30.78 7.80 5.24
CA PRO A 168 -31.84 8.11 4.28
C PRO A 168 -32.91 7.01 4.10
N ALA A 169 -32.62 5.77 4.54
CA ALA A 169 -33.51 4.61 4.44
C ALA A 169 -34.00 4.14 5.83
N ALA A 170 -34.04 5.02 6.84
CA ALA A 170 -34.50 4.68 8.18
C ALA A 170 -35.94 4.13 8.22
N GLY A 171 -36.81 4.53 7.28
CA GLY A 171 -38.18 4.02 7.16
C GLY A 171 -38.32 2.68 6.44
N VAL A 172 -37.23 2.12 5.88
CA VAL A 172 -37.23 0.84 5.17
C VAL A 172 -36.84 -0.27 6.14
N ILE A 173 -37.70 -1.29 6.33
CA ILE A 173 -37.49 -2.34 7.33
C ILE A 173 -36.46 -3.36 6.84
N THR A 174 -36.67 -3.92 5.64
CA THR A 174 -35.73 -4.82 4.98
C THR A 174 -35.43 -4.36 3.55
N SER A 175 -34.31 -4.80 2.97
CA SER A 175 -33.94 -4.43 1.59
C SER A 175 -34.95 -4.88 0.53
N GLY A 176 -35.79 -5.87 0.86
CA GLY A 176 -36.90 -6.30 0.00
C GLY A 176 -38.04 -5.28 -0.11
N ASP A 177 -38.10 -4.33 0.83
CA ASP A 177 -39.14 -3.29 0.90
C ASP A 177 -38.72 -2.00 0.17
N PHE A 178 -37.52 -1.95 -0.42
CA PHE A 178 -37.12 -0.81 -1.24
C PHE A 178 -38.06 -0.67 -2.45
N PRO A 179 -38.39 0.58 -2.87
CA PRO A 179 -39.16 0.81 -4.09
C PRO A 179 -38.48 0.16 -5.31
N ASP A 180 -39.28 -0.39 -6.22
CA ASP A 180 -38.75 -1.07 -7.42
C ASP A 180 -37.89 -0.12 -8.28
N GLU A 181 -38.21 1.18 -8.31
CA GLU A 181 -37.38 2.19 -8.99
C GLU A 181 -35.97 2.29 -8.40
N THR A 182 -35.84 2.20 -7.08
CA THR A 182 -34.55 2.23 -6.37
C THR A 182 -33.76 0.96 -6.68
N LEU A 183 -34.42 -0.19 -6.66
CA LEU A 183 -33.80 -1.49 -6.96
C LEU A 183 -33.39 -1.61 -8.43
N ALA A 184 -34.22 -1.11 -9.36
CA ALA A 184 -33.93 -1.11 -10.78
C ALA A 184 -32.75 -0.19 -11.09
N PHE A 185 -32.74 1.01 -10.49
CA PHE A 185 -31.60 1.92 -10.62
C PHE A 185 -30.31 1.28 -10.08
N ALA A 186 -30.34 0.68 -8.88
CA ALA A 186 -29.18 0.01 -8.29
C ALA A 186 -28.62 -1.11 -9.19
N LYS A 187 -29.51 -1.88 -9.83
CA LYS A 187 -29.15 -2.94 -10.77
C LYS A 187 -28.44 -2.40 -12.02
N GLU A 188 -28.88 -1.25 -12.52
CA GLU A 188 -28.38 -0.66 -13.77
C GLU A 188 -27.13 0.21 -13.56
N HIS A 189 -26.96 0.80 -12.36
CA HIS A 189 -25.89 1.74 -12.04
C HIS A 189 -24.99 1.26 -10.88
N PRO A 190 -24.33 0.10 -10.98
CA PRO A 190 -23.46 -0.40 -9.92
C PRO A 190 -22.12 0.37 -9.82
N LEU A 191 -21.75 1.13 -10.85
CA LEU A 191 -20.48 1.88 -10.92
C LEU A 191 -20.70 3.34 -10.53
N LEU A 192 -19.87 3.85 -9.63
CA LEU A 192 -19.80 5.26 -9.27
C LEU A 192 -18.79 6.01 -10.13
N HIS A 193 -19.07 7.28 -10.39
CA HIS A 193 -18.20 8.17 -11.14
C HIS A 193 -17.04 8.69 -10.27
N GLY A 194 -15.90 8.97 -10.89
CA GLY A 194 -14.68 9.39 -10.21
C GLY A 194 -13.86 8.20 -9.67
N ALA A 195 -12.95 8.52 -8.75
CA ALA A 195 -12.04 7.55 -8.14
C ALA A 195 -11.65 7.97 -6.72
N VAL A 196 -11.28 7.00 -5.90
CA VAL A 196 -10.66 7.27 -4.59
C VAL A 196 -9.18 7.57 -4.81
N ALA A 197 -8.76 8.78 -4.43
CA ALA A 197 -7.37 9.20 -4.45
C ALA A 197 -6.58 8.62 -3.26
N PRO A 198 -5.26 8.43 -3.38
CA PRO A 198 -4.46 7.91 -2.29
C PRO A 198 -4.28 8.99 -1.21
N ALA A 199 -4.10 8.55 0.03
CA ALA A 199 -3.72 9.39 1.15
C ALA A 199 -2.43 10.16 0.80
N GLY A 200 -2.52 11.48 0.83
CA GLY A 200 -1.40 12.35 0.43
C GLY A 200 -1.23 12.57 -1.07
N GLY A 201 -2.11 12.03 -1.91
CA GLY A 201 -2.20 12.34 -3.34
C GLY A 201 -1.15 11.67 -4.24
N ARG A 202 -0.28 10.81 -3.68
CA ARG A 202 0.75 10.06 -4.40
C ARG A 202 1.03 8.71 -3.71
N PRO A 203 1.74 7.76 -4.33
CA PRO A 203 2.13 6.52 -3.67
C PRO A 203 3.09 6.75 -2.51
N LEU A 204 3.02 5.88 -1.51
CA LEU A 204 3.97 5.79 -0.39
C LEU A 204 5.28 5.10 -0.76
N PHE A 205 5.31 4.38 -1.88
CA PHE A 205 6.50 3.71 -2.39
C PHE A 205 6.26 3.35 -3.85
N THR A 206 7.30 3.44 -4.68
CA THR A 206 7.28 2.98 -6.07
C THR A 206 8.58 2.24 -6.38
N ARG A 207 8.50 1.18 -7.19
CA ARG A 207 9.67 0.45 -7.67
C ARG A 207 9.45 -0.09 -9.07
N THR A 208 10.47 0.01 -9.91
CA THR A 208 10.54 -0.65 -11.21
C THR A 208 11.34 -1.95 -11.12
N GLY A 209 11.18 -2.84 -12.11
CA GLY A 209 11.85 -4.14 -12.13
C GLY A 209 10.94 -5.24 -11.60
N THR A 210 11.45 -6.17 -10.78
CA THR A 210 10.66 -7.33 -10.34
C THR A 210 9.31 -6.93 -9.74
N ARG A 211 8.24 -7.60 -10.17
CA ARG A 211 6.89 -7.40 -9.63
C ARG A 211 6.83 -7.78 -8.16
N LEU A 212 6.16 -6.93 -7.40
CA LEU A 212 5.82 -7.18 -6.02
C LEU A 212 4.44 -7.83 -5.96
N THR A 213 4.25 -8.77 -5.05
CA THR A 213 3.07 -9.64 -4.99
C THR A 213 2.34 -9.60 -3.66
N GLN A 214 3.04 -9.29 -2.57
CA GLN A 214 2.52 -9.37 -1.21
C GLN A 214 2.92 -8.13 -0.42
N LEU A 215 2.06 -7.72 0.52
CA LEU A 215 2.24 -6.53 1.34
C LEU A 215 1.86 -6.84 2.79
N ALA A 216 2.80 -6.61 3.70
CA ALA A 216 2.54 -6.50 5.14
C ALA A 216 3.06 -5.15 5.64
N VAL A 217 2.37 -4.57 6.63
CA VAL A 217 2.66 -3.20 7.09
C VAL A 217 2.60 -3.14 8.61
N ASP A 218 3.62 -2.51 9.17
CA ASP A 218 3.65 -2.04 10.55
C ASP A 218 3.57 -0.51 10.54
N VAL A 219 2.51 0.07 11.12
CA VAL A 219 2.30 1.54 11.17
C VAL A 219 2.79 2.16 12.47
N GLY A 220 3.27 1.34 13.40
CA GLY A 220 3.69 1.77 14.74
C GLY A 220 5.07 1.23 15.09
N ALA A 221 5.98 1.18 14.11
CA ALA A 221 7.32 0.66 14.32
C ALA A 221 8.19 1.63 15.13
N GLY A 222 9.13 1.04 15.88
CA GLY A 222 10.14 1.74 16.65
C GLY A 222 9.67 2.31 18.01
N PRO A 223 10.58 2.96 18.75
CA PRO A 223 10.36 3.31 20.15
C PRO A 223 9.17 4.23 20.42
N TRP A 224 8.85 5.10 19.46
CA TRP A 224 7.76 6.07 19.58
C TRP A 224 6.48 5.66 18.85
N GLY A 225 6.46 4.47 18.23
CA GLY A 225 5.30 3.99 17.50
C GLY A 225 4.84 4.89 16.35
N ASN A 226 5.76 5.65 15.74
CA ASN A 226 5.45 6.67 14.74
C ASN A 226 6.06 6.39 13.36
N GLN A 227 6.76 5.26 13.20
CA GLN A 227 7.36 4.87 11.93
C GLN A 227 6.46 3.86 11.21
N THR A 228 6.33 4.03 9.89
CA THR A 228 5.61 3.08 9.04
C THR A 228 6.61 2.25 8.24
N VAL A 229 6.64 0.94 8.47
CA VAL A 229 7.50 -0.02 7.76
C VAL A 229 6.66 -0.90 6.86
N LEU A 230 7.05 -0.97 5.59
CA LEU A 230 6.47 -1.84 4.57
C LEU A 230 7.36 -3.06 4.39
N PHE A 231 6.73 -4.24 4.40
CA PHE A 231 7.35 -5.50 3.99
C PHE A 231 6.70 -5.96 2.69
N LEU A 232 7.51 -6.10 1.64
CA LEU A 232 7.03 -6.33 0.27
C LEU A 232 7.64 -7.62 -0.26
N GLY A 233 6.80 -8.58 -0.63
CA GLY A 233 7.22 -9.84 -1.24
C GLY A 233 7.30 -9.70 -2.75
N ALA A 234 8.31 -10.30 -3.38
CA ALA A 234 8.54 -10.25 -4.81
C ALA A 234 8.34 -11.61 -5.51
N GLU A 235 8.19 -11.59 -6.83
CA GLU A 235 8.07 -12.83 -7.64
C GLU A 235 9.35 -13.68 -7.68
N ASP A 236 10.51 -13.05 -7.47
CA ASP A 236 11.81 -13.73 -7.45
C ASP A 236 12.24 -14.20 -6.05
N GLY A 237 11.35 -14.11 -5.06
CA GLY A 237 11.57 -14.61 -3.72
C GLY A 237 12.36 -13.71 -2.80
N ARG A 238 12.56 -12.46 -3.20
CA ARG A 238 13.03 -11.40 -2.31
C ARG A 238 11.90 -10.85 -1.44
N VAL A 239 12.28 -10.39 -0.25
CA VAL A 239 11.47 -9.51 0.59
C VAL A 239 12.21 -8.18 0.74
N LEU A 240 11.53 -7.09 0.44
CA LEU A 240 12.01 -5.74 0.65
C LEU A 240 11.42 -5.20 1.95
N LYS A 241 12.26 -4.53 2.73
CA LYS A 241 11.87 -3.80 3.93
C LYS A 241 12.09 -2.31 3.67
N VAL A 242 11.03 -1.53 3.71
CA VAL A 242 11.03 -0.11 3.34
C VAL A 242 10.48 0.71 4.49
N LEU A 243 11.19 1.77 4.86
CA LEU A 243 10.65 2.82 5.72
C LEU A 243 9.84 3.78 4.84
N ALA A 244 8.53 3.80 5.04
CA ALA A 244 7.67 4.78 4.39
C ALA A 244 7.93 6.15 4.99
N ALA A 245 8.08 7.14 4.12
CA ALA A 245 8.45 8.48 4.53
C ALA A 245 7.40 9.11 5.46
N ALA A 246 7.84 9.62 6.60
CA ALA A 246 7.01 10.50 7.41
C ALA A 246 6.87 11.84 6.69
N ARG A 247 5.63 12.31 6.48
CA ARG A 247 5.42 13.68 6.01
C ARG A 247 6.02 14.64 7.04
N HIS A 248 6.97 15.48 6.62
CA HIS A 248 7.31 16.69 7.36
C HIS A 248 6.03 17.53 7.50
N HIS A 249 5.53 17.66 8.73
CA HIS A 249 4.52 18.67 9.04
C HIS A 249 5.18 20.05 9.01
N GLY A 250 5.35 20.63 7.83
CA GLY A 250 5.93 21.95 7.69
C GLY A 250 5.85 22.50 6.26
N ALA A 251 4.72 23.16 5.95
CA ALA A 251 4.55 24.28 5.00
C ALA A 251 3.16 24.25 4.32
N ALA A 252 2.11 24.50 5.09
CA ALA A 252 0.83 25.01 4.55
C ALA A 252 0.08 25.80 5.64
N ARG A 253 0.62 26.98 5.98
CA ARG A 253 -0.02 28.10 6.68
C ARG A 253 0.55 29.34 5.97
N HIS A 254 -0.20 30.23 5.32
CA HIS A 254 -1.45 30.89 5.69
C HIS A 254 -2.30 31.32 4.47
N PRO A 255 -3.63 31.48 4.63
CA PRO A 255 -4.47 32.28 3.74
C PRO A 255 -4.41 33.75 4.18
N GLY A 256 -3.96 34.65 3.30
CA GLY A 256 -4.01 36.09 3.54
C GLY A 256 -2.68 36.79 3.23
N GLY A 257 -2.54 37.22 1.98
CA GLY A 257 -1.46 38.09 1.52
C GLY A 257 -1.77 38.58 0.12
N THR A 258 -2.25 39.82 0.02
CA THR A 258 -2.51 40.54 -1.23
C THR A 258 -1.25 40.61 -2.08
N LEU A 259 -1.32 40.15 -3.33
CA LEU A 259 -0.26 40.25 -4.33
C LEU A 259 -0.19 41.68 -4.87
N ALA A 260 0.97 42.32 -4.73
CA ALA A 260 1.33 43.51 -5.51
C ALA A 260 1.78 43.09 -6.92
N PRO A 261 1.46 43.86 -7.98
CA PRO A 261 1.85 43.50 -9.35
C PRO A 261 3.27 43.99 -9.65
N GLY A 262 4.19 43.10 -10.03
CA GLY A 262 5.45 43.54 -10.65
C GLY A 262 6.72 42.72 -10.44
N ASP A 263 6.69 41.43 -10.08
CA ASP A 263 7.92 40.63 -10.04
C ASP A 263 7.87 39.47 -11.04
N SER A 264 8.55 39.67 -12.19
CA SER A 264 8.83 38.64 -13.18
C SER A 264 9.99 37.79 -12.70
N ARG A 265 9.68 36.71 -11.96
CA ARG A 265 10.62 35.65 -11.62
C ARG A 265 10.25 34.38 -12.37
N GLU A 266 11.24 33.87 -13.10
CA GLU A 266 11.20 32.59 -13.81
C GLU A 266 10.75 31.46 -12.86
N PRO A 267 9.87 30.54 -13.29
CA PRO A 267 9.53 29.37 -12.50
C PRO A 267 10.63 28.31 -12.67
N GLY A 268 11.76 28.54 -12.00
CA GLY A 268 12.76 27.53 -11.70
C GLY A 268 12.40 26.81 -10.39
N ASP A 269 12.36 25.49 -10.46
CA ASP A 269 12.54 24.56 -9.35
C ASP A 269 11.55 24.68 -8.18
N THR A 270 10.33 24.18 -8.37
CA THR A 270 9.55 23.68 -7.24
C THR A 270 10.21 22.40 -6.76
N GLY A 271 11.21 22.54 -5.89
CA GLY A 271 11.84 21.43 -5.19
C GLY A 271 10.78 20.48 -4.69
N ASP A 272 10.79 19.26 -5.22
CA ASP A 272 10.00 18.15 -4.72
C ASP A 272 10.39 17.97 -3.26
N THR A 273 9.61 18.53 -2.33
CA THR A 273 9.59 18.06 -0.95
C THR A 273 8.92 16.67 -0.96
N GLY A 274 9.56 15.75 -1.67
CA GLY A 274 9.24 14.35 -1.73
C GLY A 274 9.51 13.78 -0.37
N SER A 275 8.49 13.25 0.27
CA SER A 275 8.66 12.39 1.43
C SER A 275 9.57 11.23 0.99
N GLU A 276 10.85 11.26 1.37
CA GLU A 276 11.87 10.33 0.89
C GLU A 276 11.67 8.96 1.54
N THR A 277 11.25 7.99 0.75
CA THR A 277 11.08 6.60 1.20
C THR A 277 12.43 5.92 1.22
N LEU A 278 12.76 5.19 2.29
CA LEU A 278 14.07 4.56 2.42
C LEU A 278 13.96 3.04 2.31
N LEU A 279 14.64 2.44 1.33
CA LEU A 279 14.85 1.00 1.28
C LEU A 279 15.85 0.60 2.36
N LEU A 280 15.37 -0.03 3.43
CA LEU A 280 16.20 -0.45 4.57
C LEU A 280 16.99 -1.70 4.23
N GLU A 281 16.30 -2.74 3.76
CA GLU A 281 16.92 -4.02 3.45
C GLU A 281 16.22 -4.72 2.28
N GLU A 282 16.99 -5.50 1.53
CA GLU A 282 16.51 -6.40 0.49
C GLU A 282 17.07 -7.80 0.74
N ILE A 283 16.18 -8.80 0.78
CA ILE A 283 16.49 -10.08 1.42
C ILE A 283 16.05 -11.21 0.51
N SER A 284 16.99 -11.98 -0.02
CA SER A 284 16.70 -13.22 -0.74
C SER A 284 16.42 -14.34 0.26
N LEU A 285 15.19 -14.87 0.26
CA LEU A 285 14.75 -15.88 1.22
C LEU A 285 14.50 -17.26 0.61
N TYR A 286 14.19 -17.32 -0.69
CA TYR A 286 13.88 -18.58 -1.34
C TYR A 286 15.15 -19.43 -1.54
N ASP A 287 15.10 -20.66 -1.04
CA ASP A 287 16.16 -21.66 -1.20
C ASP A 287 15.56 -22.94 -1.79
N PRO A 288 15.90 -23.30 -3.05
CA PRO A 288 15.38 -24.50 -3.70
C PRO A 288 15.81 -25.81 -3.02
N GLY A 289 16.90 -25.81 -2.23
CA GLY A 289 17.31 -26.97 -1.45
C GLY A 289 16.46 -27.19 -0.19
N ARG A 290 15.80 -26.13 0.30
CA ARG A 290 14.97 -26.17 1.51
C ARG A 290 13.47 -26.14 1.20
N CYS A 291 13.06 -25.59 0.05
CA CYS A 291 11.68 -25.45 -0.35
C CYS A 291 11.27 -26.55 -1.34
N ARG A 292 10.33 -27.41 -0.93
CA ARG A 292 9.82 -28.54 -1.75
C ARG A 292 8.73 -28.06 -2.72
N GLY A 293 9.04 -27.06 -3.54
CA GLY A 293 8.12 -26.47 -4.52
C GLY A 293 8.39 -26.94 -5.96
N PRO A 294 7.47 -26.68 -6.90
CA PRO A 294 7.74 -26.80 -8.33
C PRO A 294 8.95 -25.96 -8.75
N ARG A 295 9.61 -26.33 -9.87
CA ARG A 295 10.70 -25.50 -10.42
C ARG A 295 10.19 -24.09 -10.71
N GLY A 296 10.94 -23.07 -10.29
CA GLY A 296 10.56 -21.66 -10.46
C GLY A 296 9.54 -21.14 -9.45
N ALA A 297 9.26 -21.86 -8.36
CA ALA A 297 8.29 -21.45 -7.34
C ALA A 297 8.83 -20.43 -6.31
N SER A 298 9.71 -19.52 -6.74
CA SER A 298 10.29 -18.46 -5.89
C SER A 298 9.30 -17.37 -5.48
N ARG A 299 8.12 -17.32 -6.11
CA ARG A 299 7.13 -16.26 -5.87
C ARG A 299 6.67 -16.27 -4.42
N VAL A 300 6.79 -15.12 -3.74
CA VAL A 300 6.20 -14.94 -2.41
C VAL A 300 4.67 -14.98 -2.55
N LEU A 301 4.03 -15.93 -1.86
CA LEU A 301 2.60 -16.21 -1.93
C LEU A 301 1.81 -15.64 -0.74
N GLY A 302 2.50 -15.40 0.38
CA GLY A 302 1.90 -14.85 1.59
C GLY A 302 2.94 -14.13 2.43
N LEU A 303 2.52 -13.02 3.05
CA LEU A 303 3.29 -12.31 4.05
C LEU A 303 2.41 -12.03 5.26
N GLU A 304 2.83 -12.53 6.42
CA GLU A 304 2.11 -12.32 7.67
C GLU A 304 3.04 -11.74 8.74
N LEU A 305 2.69 -10.55 9.22
CA LEU A 305 3.40 -9.88 10.29
C LEU A 305 2.90 -10.41 11.63
N HIS A 306 3.82 -10.82 12.50
CA HIS A 306 3.54 -11.19 13.89
C HIS A 306 4.31 -10.27 14.85
N PRO A 307 3.78 -9.05 15.13
CA PRO A 307 4.45 -8.07 15.98
C PRO A 307 4.84 -8.58 17.38
N PRO A 308 3.98 -9.34 18.12
CA PRO A 308 4.32 -9.80 19.46
C PRO A 308 5.58 -10.69 19.50
N GLY A 309 5.71 -11.64 18.56
CA GLY A 309 6.91 -12.46 18.41
C GLY A 309 8.02 -11.80 17.59
N ARG A 310 7.79 -10.58 17.08
CA ARG A 310 8.75 -9.80 16.28
C ARG A 310 9.25 -10.55 15.05
N GLU A 311 8.32 -11.21 14.37
CA GLU A 311 8.60 -12.06 13.21
C GLU A 311 7.71 -11.69 12.01
N LEU A 312 8.25 -11.93 10.81
CA LEU A 312 7.54 -11.95 9.55
C LEU A 312 7.56 -13.38 9.01
N TYR A 313 6.39 -13.93 8.75
CA TYR A 313 6.22 -15.23 8.12
C TYR A 313 6.06 -15.04 6.62
N VAL A 314 6.89 -15.73 5.84
CA VAL A 314 6.97 -15.63 4.38
C VAL A 314 6.63 -16.98 3.77
N ALA A 315 5.52 -17.05 3.06
CA ALA A 315 5.05 -18.28 2.44
C ALA A 315 5.48 -18.35 0.97
N PHE A 316 6.02 -19.50 0.58
CA PHE A 316 6.31 -19.88 -0.80
C PHE A 316 5.56 -21.17 -1.13
N ALA A 317 5.58 -21.60 -2.40
CA ALA A 317 5.08 -22.93 -2.70
C ALA A 317 6.02 -23.99 -2.09
N GLY A 318 5.53 -24.75 -1.10
CA GLY A 318 6.27 -25.87 -0.50
C GLY A 318 7.20 -25.52 0.67
N CYS A 319 7.17 -24.28 1.19
CA CYS A 319 7.84 -23.92 2.44
C CYS A 319 7.28 -22.64 3.09
N LEU A 320 7.54 -22.50 4.39
CA LEU A 320 7.31 -21.29 5.18
C LEU A 320 8.65 -20.86 5.78
N VAL A 321 9.02 -19.59 5.59
CA VAL A 321 10.26 -19.02 6.13
C VAL A 321 9.90 -18.01 7.21
N ARG A 322 10.53 -18.16 8.38
CA ARG A 322 10.40 -17.23 9.51
C ARG A 322 11.56 -16.25 9.48
N LEU A 323 11.24 -14.96 9.40
CA LEU A 323 12.21 -13.88 9.32
C LEU A 323 12.05 -12.94 10.53
N PRO A 324 13.09 -12.69 11.33
CA PRO A 324 13.03 -11.65 12.36
C PRO A 324 12.75 -10.28 11.72
N LEU A 325 11.89 -9.47 12.34
CA LEU A 325 11.57 -8.11 11.83
C LEU A 325 12.81 -7.21 11.73
N SER A 326 13.83 -7.49 12.53
CA SER A 326 15.06 -6.73 12.62
C SER A 326 16.27 -7.65 12.70
N ARG A 327 17.38 -7.27 12.09
CA ARG A 327 18.65 -8.00 12.14
C ARG A 327 19.76 -7.17 12.80
N CYS A 328 19.41 -6.47 13.88
CA CYS A 328 20.30 -5.52 14.56
C CYS A 328 21.65 -6.12 14.96
N ALA A 329 21.67 -7.40 15.34
CA ALA A 329 22.89 -8.12 15.72
C ALA A 329 23.98 -8.13 14.62
N ARG A 330 23.62 -7.92 13.35
CA ARG A 330 24.59 -7.82 12.23
C ARG A 330 25.51 -6.60 12.36
N HIS A 331 25.09 -5.56 13.07
CA HIS A 331 25.90 -4.37 13.31
C HIS A 331 26.85 -4.53 14.50
N GLY A 332 26.68 -5.60 15.30
CA GLY A 332 27.56 -5.96 16.40
C GLY A 332 27.83 -4.80 17.36
N ALA A 333 29.10 -4.60 17.70
CA ALA A 333 29.59 -3.50 18.53
C ALA A 333 29.92 -2.21 17.73
N CYS A 334 29.48 -2.10 16.47
CA CYS A 334 29.68 -0.86 15.73
C CYS A 334 28.48 0.09 15.85
N ARG A 335 28.61 1.08 16.75
CA ARG A 335 27.62 2.17 16.92
C ARG A 335 27.23 2.82 15.61
N ARG A 336 28.22 3.16 14.79
CA ARG A 336 27.99 3.85 13.51
C ARG A 336 27.19 3.01 12.54
N SER A 337 27.50 1.72 12.40
CA SER A 337 26.74 0.81 11.55
C SER A 337 25.29 0.65 12.03
N CYS A 338 25.08 0.60 13.35
CA CYS A 338 23.76 0.51 13.96
C CYS A 338 22.88 1.73 13.63
N LEU A 339 23.42 2.94 13.85
CA LEU A 339 22.68 4.19 13.61
C LEU A 339 22.46 4.45 12.12
N ALA A 340 23.46 4.16 11.27
CA ALA A 340 23.36 4.30 9.82
C ALA A 340 22.32 3.35 9.18
N ALA A 341 21.93 2.27 9.88
CA ALA A 341 20.91 1.35 9.37
C ALA A 341 19.54 2.01 9.27
N ARG A 342 19.26 3.05 10.08
CA ARG A 342 17.98 3.79 10.14
C ARG A 342 16.77 2.85 10.25
N ASP A 343 16.97 1.69 10.87
CA ASP A 343 15.96 0.66 11.05
C ASP A 343 15.18 0.98 12.34
N PRO A 344 13.86 1.28 12.26
CA PRO A 344 13.06 1.62 13.44
C PRO A 344 13.14 0.58 14.56
N TYR A 345 13.38 -0.68 14.21
CA TYR A 345 13.45 -1.75 15.19
C TYR A 345 14.82 -1.91 15.86
N CYS A 346 15.85 -1.18 15.41
CA CYS A 346 17.21 -1.27 15.94
C CYS A 346 17.61 -0.02 16.72
N VAL A 347 18.23 -0.25 17.87
CA VAL A 347 18.79 0.80 18.73
C VAL A 347 20.20 0.43 19.17
N TRP A 348 21.03 1.44 19.39
CA TRP A 348 22.35 1.29 20.02
C TRP A 348 22.21 1.40 21.54
N LEU A 349 22.79 0.47 22.31
CA LEU A 349 22.65 0.43 23.76
C LEU A 349 24.02 0.60 24.47
N PRO A 350 24.36 1.80 24.97
CA PRO A 350 25.65 2.05 25.65
C PRO A 350 25.88 1.23 26.93
N PRO A 351 27.15 0.86 27.27
CA PRO A 351 28.34 0.88 26.43
C PRO A 351 28.35 -0.40 25.57
N GLY A 352 27.67 -0.42 24.43
CA GLY A 352 27.41 -1.71 23.82
C GLY A 352 26.53 -1.76 22.59
N ARG A 353 26.51 -2.99 22.08
CA ARG A 353 26.02 -3.47 20.79
C ARG A 353 24.69 -2.91 20.28
N CYS A 354 24.49 -3.07 18.99
CA CYS A 354 23.20 -2.86 18.34
C CYS A 354 22.22 -3.98 18.70
N VAL A 355 21.05 -3.62 19.23
CA VAL A 355 20.02 -4.56 19.69
C VAL A 355 18.65 -4.23 19.12
N PRO A 356 17.75 -5.21 19.01
CA PRO A 356 16.34 -4.94 18.73
C PRO A 356 15.70 -4.15 19.88
N PHE A 357 14.99 -3.06 19.58
CA PHE A 357 14.28 -2.26 20.59
C PHE A 357 13.25 -3.10 21.37
N SER A 358 13.19 -2.98 22.69
CA SER A 358 12.13 -3.56 23.54
C SER A 358 11.75 -2.53 24.60
N GLU A 359 10.52 -2.60 25.10
CA GLU A 359 10.07 -1.73 26.21
C GLU A 359 10.86 -1.97 27.50
N ASP A 360 11.44 -3.17 27.66
CA ASP A 360 12.29 -3.53 28.81
C ASP A 360 13.71 -2.96 28.75
N LEU A 361 14.08 -2.28 27.66
CA LEU A 361 15.43 -1.73 27.53
C LEU A 361 15.64 -0.53 28.47
N PRO A 362 16.84 -0.36 29.04
CA PRO A 362 17.18 0.82 29.83
C PRO A 362 17.01 2.12 29.03
N SER A 363 16.67 3.21 29.73
CA SER A 363 16.75 4.56 29.15
C SER A 363 18.17 4.88 28.72
N GLY A 364 18.34 5.63 27.61
CA GLY A 364 19.65 6.03 27.09
C GLY A 364 20.13 5.23 25.88
N PHE A 365 19.25 4.42 25.26
CA PHE A 365 19.49 3.93 23.92
C PHE A 365 19.51 5.06 22.90
N GLU A 366 20.18 4.83 21.78
CA GLU A 366 20.33 5.82 20.70
C GLU A 366 19.78 5.26 19.38
N GLN A 367 19.11 6.12 18.62
CA GLN A 367 18.61 5.83 17.28
C GLN A 367 18.66 7.10 16.44
N ASP A 368 19.01 6.96 15.16
CA ASP A 368 18.95 8.06 14.20
C ASP A 368 18.11 7.63 12.99
N MET A 369 16.90 8.21 12.88
CA MET A 369 15.98 7.95 11.78
C MET A 369 16.13 8.97 10.64
N GLU A 370 16.70 10.14 10.92
CA GLU A 370 16.81 11.26 9.97
C GLU A 370 18.08 11.15 9.12
N GLY A 371 19.12 10.48 9.63
CA GLY A 371 20.37 10.26 8.90
C GLY A 371 21.32 11.44 9.03
N SER A 372 21.69 11.77 10.27
CA SER A 372 22.53 12.93 10.59
C SER A 372 23.90 12.86 9.89
N PRO A 373 24.34 13.96 9.25
CA PRO A 373 25.66 14.04 8.64
C PRO A 373 26.74 13.90 9.73
N GLY A 374 27.64 12.93 9.57
CA GLY A 374 28.70 12.61 10.55
C GLY A 374 28.68 11.17 11.08
N ILE A 375 27.66 10.38 10.76
CA ILE A 375 27.62 8.93 11.06
C ILE A 375 28.40 8.10 10.01
N ALA A 376 28.94 8.74 8.97
CA ALA A 376 29.79 8.10 7.95
C ALA A 376 31.26 7.99 8.40
N GLY A 377 31.77 6.75 8.57
CA GLY A 377 33.17 6.44 8.92
C GLY A 377 33.40 4.94 9.23
N THR A 378 34.65 4.47 9.25
CA THR A 378 35.00 3.03 9.33
C THR A 378 34.92 2.45 10.74
N CYS A 379 34.20 1.34 10.92
CA CYS A 379 34.20 0.56 12.16
C CYS A 379 35.58 -0.12 12.31
N GLN A 380 36.56 0.54 12.93
CA GLN A 380 37.78 -0.15 13.32
C GLN A 380 37.43 -1.05 14.51
N GLY A 381 37.70 -2.35 14.35
CA GLY A 381 37.54 -3.30 15.45
C GLY A 381 38.46 -2.88 16.60
N GLU A 382 37.93 -2.85 17.81
CA GLU A 382 38.76 -2.83 19.01
C GLU A 382 39.51 -4.18 19.08
N GLY A 383 40.65 -4.25 18.41
CA GLY A 383 41.66 -5.28 18.58
C GLY A 383 42.96 -4.60 18.97
N GLY A 384 43.30 -4.62 20.26
CA GLY A 384 44.61 -4.15 20.71
C GLY A 384 44.66 -3.82 22.19
N GLY A 385 44.82 -4.83 23.05
CA GLY A 385 44.94 -4.60 24.49
C GLY A 385 45.26 -5.85 25.32
N MET A 386 46.31 -6.59 24.98
CA MET A 386 47.10 -7.28 26.01
C MET A 386 48.52 -7.48 25.47
N GLY A 387 49.43 -6.60 25.90
CA GLY A 387 50.86 -6.77 25.69
C GLY A 387 51.34 -8.00 26.46
N GLY A 388 52.00 -8.92 25.74
CA GLY A 388 52.76 -10.03 26.30
C GLY A 388 54.12 -10.06 25.60
N MET A 389 55.12 -9.55 26.30
CA MET A 389 56.52 -9.54 25.90
C MET A 389 57.10 -10.96 25.96
N GLY A 390 57.93 -11.33 24.98
CA GLY A 390 59.08 -12.22 25.19
C GLY A 390 59.04 -13.58 24.51
N GLY A 391 60.06 -13.85 23.70
CA GLY A 391 60.46 -15.22 23.31
C GLY A 391 60.86 -15.38 21.86
N SER A 392 62.08 -14.94 21.53
CA SER A 392 62.83 -15.44 20.37
C SER A 392 63.04 -16.94 20.50
N GLU A 393 62.74 -17.73 19.48
CA GLU A 393 63.57 -18.86 19.09
C GLU A 393 63.33 -19.28 17.63
N ASP A 394 64.46 -19.61 17.02
CA ASP A 394 64.76 -19.90 15.63
C ASP A 394 64.49 -21.39 15.31
N VAL A 395 64.76 -21.78 14.06
CA VAL A 395 64.77 -23.16 13.49
C VAL A 395 63.37 -23.68 13.10
N GLY A 396 63.09 -24.14 11.87
CA GLY A 396 63.91 -24.62 10.77
C GLY A 396 63.31 -25.94 10.25
N TYR A 397 63.10 -26.00 8.94
CA TYR A 397 62.51 -27.05 8.08
C TYR A 397 60.99 -27.15 7.97
#